data_AF-A0A839IXA7-F1
#
_entry.id   AF-A0A839IXA7-F1
#
_cell.length_a   1.000
_cell.length_b   1.000
_cell.length_c   1.000
_cell.angle_alpha   90.00
_cell.angle_beta   90.00
_cell.angle_gamma   90.00
#
_symmetry.space_group_name_H-M   'P 1'
#
loop_
_entity.id
_entity.type
_entity.pdbx_description
1 polymer ?
#
loop_
_entity_poly.entity_id
_entity_poly.type
_entity_poly.pdbx_seq_one_letter_code
_entity_poly.pdbx_strand_id
1 'polypeptide(L)'
;METLRKHRRGAPPGFFRVEAAGLAWLADAGAVRVARVLAVDDGYIGDAPLPLRTEATWGTFYARHRIRPYLHAARHPVFEALCDRLKAGDFDDAAPPARIHGDLWSGNLLWTPTGAALIDPAAHGGHRITDLAMLALFRAPQLGRVLAAYAEASEHLPDRWRDLVPLHQVHPLLVHAVLFGGGYVAQAERAASEALSLP
;
A
#
# COMPACT_ATOMS: atom_id res chain seq x y z
N MET A 1 20.30 22.12 1.91
CA MET A 1 20.82 21.22 0.86
C MET A 1 19.62 20.69 0.09
N GLU A 2 19.57 20.93 -1.21
CA GLU A 2 18.44 20.53 -2.07
C GLU A 2 18.52 19.04 -2.40
N THR A 3 17.39 18.34 -2.36
CA THR A 3 17.28 16.90 -2.67
C THR A 3 16.49 16.72 -3.96
N LEU A 4 17.04 15.95 -4.89
CA LEU A 4 16.42 15.68 -6.20
C LEU A 4 16.04 14.19 -6.31
N ARG A 5 14.87 13.89 -6.88
CA ARG A 5 14.39 12.52 -7.14
C ARG A 5 14.49 12.21 -8.63
N LYS A 6 15.14 11.11 -8.97
CA LYS A 6 15.16 10.56 -10.33
C LYS A 6 14.16 9.41 -10.44
N HIS A 7 13.27 9.49 -11.41
CA HIS A 7 12.42 8.37 -11.80
C HIS A 7 12.56 8.12 -13.30
N ARG A 8 12.27 6.89 -13.73
CA ARG A 8 12.24 6.52 -15.14
C ARG A 8 11.20 5.42 -15.31
N ARG A 9 10.13 5.74 -16.04
CA ARG A 9 9.13 4.75 -16.45
C ARG A 9 9.80 3.74 -17.40
N GLY A 10 9.63 2.45 -17.13
CA GLY A 10 10.22 1.37 -17.94
C GLY A 10 11.71 1.10 -17.70
N ALA A 11 12.27 1.55 -16.57
CA ALA A 11 13.63 1.15 -16.20
C ALA A 11 13.70 -0.37 -15.95
N PRO A 12 14.74 -1.08 -16.41
CA PRO A 12 14.89 -2.51 -16.13
C PRO A 12 15.03 -2.75 -14.61
N PRO A 13 14.64 -3.94 -14.10
CA PRO A 13 14.79 -4.27 -12.69
C PRO A 13 16.20 -4.00 -12.18
N GLY A 14 16.32 -3.35 -11.02
CA GLY A 14 17.61 -3.00 -10.44
C GLY A 14 18.37 -1.86 -11.15
N PHE A 15 17.82 -1.23 -12.20
CA PHE A 15 18.45 -0.09 -12.89
C PHE A 15 18.93 0.98 -11.91
N PHE A 16 18.04 1.42 -11.01
CA PHE A 16 18.37 2.43 -10.02
C PHE A 16 19.30 1.92 -8.92
N ARG A 17 19.30 0.61 -8.65
CA ARG A 17 20.24 0.00 -7.70
C ARG A 17 21.66 -0.03 -8.28
N VAL A 18 21.80 -0.37 -9.56
CA VAL A 18 23.08 -0.33 -10.29
C VAL A 18 23.57 1.10 -10.45
N GLU A 19 22.68 2.02 -10.83
CA GLU A 19 23.01 3.44 -10.90
C GLU A 19 23.49 3.97 -9.54
N ALA A 20 22.79 3.63 -8.46
CA ALA A 20 23.22 4.02 -7.11
C ALA A 20 24.56 3.43 -6.71
N ALA A 21 24.80 2.15 -6.99
CA ALA A 21 26.08 1.51 -6.73
C ALA A 21 27.22 2.19 -7.53
N GLY A 22 26.98 2.53 -8.80
CA GLY A 22 27.94 3.24 -9.63
C GLY A 22 28.24 4.65 -9.13
N LEU A 23 27.22 5.40 -8.69
CA LEU A 23 27.42 6.72 -8.10
C LEU A 23 28.20 6.66 -6.78
N ALA A 24 27.95 5.66 -5.93
CA ALA A 24 28.74 5.44 -4.73
C ALA A 24 30.21 5.14 -5.07
N TRP A 25 30.45 4.24 -6.03
CA TRP A 25 31.80 3.90 -6.46
C TRP A 25 32.55 5.10 -7.08
N LEU A 26 31.88 5.92 -7.89
CA LEU A 26 32.48 7.14 -8.44
C LEU A 26 32.78 8.19 -7.35
N ALA A 27 31.95 8.26 -6.31
CA ALA A 27 32.18 9.16 -5.18
C ALA A 27 33.44 8.78 -4.39
N ASP A 28 33.70 7.48 -4.21
CA ASP A 28 34.88 6.96 -3.48
C ASP A 28 36.22 7.38 -4.11
N ALA A 29 36.25 7.62 -5.42
CA ALA A 29 37.46 8.09 -6.10
C ALA A 29 37.87 9.51 -5.68
N GLY A 30 36.97 10.30 -5.07
CA GLY A 30 37.24 11.66 -4.58
C GLY A 30 37.61 12.68 -5.67
N ALA A 31 37.53 12.30 -6.95
CA ALA A 31 38.05 13.08 -8.07
C ALA A 31 37.06 14.12 -8.60
N VAL A 32 35.75 13.86 -8.48
CA VAL A 32 34.68 14.75 -8.94
C VAL A 32 33.54 14.79 -7.93
N ARG A 33 32.77 15.88 -7.93
CA ARG A 33 31.56 16.00 -7.10
C ARG A 33 30.47 15.09 -7.65
N VAL A 34 30.09 14.07 -6.88
CA VAL A 34 29.00 13.12 -7.19
C VAL A 34 27.83 13.38 -6.26
N ALA A 35 26.60 13.29 -6.79
CA ALA A 35 25.41 13.40 -5.96
C ALA A 35 25.36 12.27 -4.93
N ARG A 36 25.21 12.61 -3.64
CA ARG A 36 25.05 11.61 -2.58
C ARG A 36 23.72 10.89 -2.74
N VAL A 37 23.76 9.60 -3.04
CA VAL A 37 22.56 8.75 -3.09
C VAL A 37 22.03 8.57 -1.68
N LEU A 38 20.80 9.00 -1.44
CA LEU A 38 20.16 8.89 -0.12
C LEU A 38 19.34 7.59 0.02
N ALA A 39 18.69 7.11 -1.06
CA ALA A 39 17.89 5.89 -1.08
C ALA A 39 17.62 5.38 -2.52
N VAL A 40 17.31 4.09 -2.66
CA VAL A 40 16.76 3.44 -3.86
C VAL A 40 15.66 2.48 -3.44
N ASP A 41 14.46 2.66 -3.97
CA ASP A 41 13.31 1.79 -3.71
C ASP A 41 12.49 1.54 -4.98
N ASP A 42 11.61 0.54 -4.90
CA ASP A 42 11.10 -0.17 -6.07
C ASP A 42 9.58 0.02 -6.36
N GLY A 43 8.85 0.90 -5.68
CA GLY A 43 7.42 1.13 -5.96
C GLY A 43 6.87 2.49 -5.50
N TYR A 44 5.71 2.88 -6.07
CA TYR A 44 5.01 4.13 -5.76
C TYR A 44 3.48 3.93 -5.76
N ILE A 45 2.79 4.70 -4.91
CA ILE A 45 1.34 4.93 -4.95
C ILE A 45 1.10 6.44 -4.97
N GLY A 46 0.62 6.97 -6.09
CA GLY A 46 0.79 8.39 -6.39
C GLY A 46 2.27 8.81 -6.30
N ASP A 47 2.56 9.89 -5.57
CA ASP A 47 3.94 10.35 -5.30
C ASP A 47 4.57 9.76 -4.02
N ALA A 48 3.81 8.97 -3.27
CA ALA A 48 4.27 8.35 -2.03
C ALA A 48 5.08 7.09 -2.34
N PRO A 49 6.29 6.92 -1.74
CA PRO A 49 7.03 5.67 -1.85
C PRO A 49 6.19 4.49 -1.36
N LEU A 50 6.26 3.37 -2.07
CA LEU A 50 5.60 2.12 -1.72
C LEU A 50 6.64 0.99 -1.74
N PRO A 51 7.22 0.64 -0.57
CA PRO A 51 8.19 -0.45 -0.50
C PRO A 51 7.59 -1.77 -1.01
N LEU A 52 8.21 -2.34 -2.05
CA LEU A 52 7.85 -3.64 -2.64
C LEU A 52 8.75 -4.74 -2.06
N ARG A 53 8.63 -4.95 -0.74
CA ARG A 53 9.36 -5.99 0.00
C ARG A 53 8.42 -7.16 0.27
N THR A 54 9.00 -8.36 0.37
CA THR A 54 8.28 -9.58 0.77
C THR A 54 8.50 -9.84 2.26
N GLU A 55 7.53 -10.46 2.92
CA GLU A 55 7.65 -10.97 4.28
C GLU A 55 7.08 -12.39 4.35
N ALA A 56 7.35 -13.10 5.44
CA ALA A 56 6.86 -14.46 5.66
C ALA A 56 5.35 -14.52 5.92
N THR A 57 4.77 -13.48 6.55
CA THR A 57 3.34 -13.39 6.83
C THR A 57 2.75 -12.08 6.33
N TRP A 58 1.45 -12.05 6.07
CA TRP A 58 0.78 -10.87 5.55
C TRP A 58 0.72 -9.76 6.61
N GLY A 59 0.43 -10.08 7.86
CA GLY A 59 0.36 -9.12 8.96
C GLY A 59 1.70 -8.44 9.20
N THR A 60 2.81 -9.19 9.15
CA THR A 60 4.16 -8.61 9.19
C THR A 60 4.41 -7.67 8.01
N PHE A 61 4.04 -8.08 6.81
CA PHE A 61 4.12 -7.24 5.60
C PHE A 61 3.30 -5.96 5.74
N TYR A 62 2.04 -6.05 6.16
CA TYR A 62 1.15 -4.91 6.25
C TYR A 62 1.63 -3.91 7.32
N ALA A 63 2.01 -4.40 8.51
CA ALA A 63 2.54 -3.55 9.57
C ALA A 63 3.83 -2.83 9.13
N ARG A 64 4.80 -3.55 8.56
CA ARG A 64 6.13 -3.00 8.24
C ARG A 64 6.15 -2.14 6.98
N HIS A 65 5.37 -2.50 5.97
CA HIS A 65 5.49 -1.91 4.63
C HIS A 65 4.22 -1.18 4.15
N ARG A 66 3.11 -1.28 4.88
CA ARG A 66 1.84 -0.58 4.54
C ARG A 66 1.34 0.36 5.63
N ILE A 67 1.80 0.22 6.88
CA ILE A 67 1.46 1.16 7.95
C ILE A 67 2.68 2.01 8.33
N ARG A 68 3.75 1.39 8.86
CA ARG A 68 4.89 2.11 9.41
C ARG A 68 5.55 3.16 8.50
N PRO A 69 5.70 2.95 7.18
CA PRO A 69 6.36 3.95 6.32
C PRO A 69 5.58 5.27 6.21
N TYR A 70 4.29 5.25 6.53
CA TYR A 70 3.39 6.40 6.41
C TYR A 70 3.06 7.04 7.77
N LEU A 71 3.65 6.54 8.86
CA LEU A 71 3.55 7.18 10.16
C LEU A 71 4.57 8.32 10.25
N HIS A 72 4.10 9.51 10.63
CA HIS A 72 4.96 10.65 10.92
C HIS A 72 5.68 10.49 12.27
N ALA A 73 6.57 11.42 12.61
CA ALA A 73 7.34 11.38 13.88
C ALA A 73 6.46 11.42 15.15
N ALA A 74 5.21 11.87 15.04
CA ALA A 74 4.26 11.83 16.13
C ALA A 74 3.87 10.39 16.47
N ARG A 75 3.83 10.06 17.77
CA ARG A 75 3.36 8.75 18.21
C ARG A 75 1.85 8.65 18.06
N HIS A 76 1.39 7.60 17.39
CA HIS A 76 -0.02 7.24 17.27
C HIS A 76 -0.24 5.87 17.91
N PRO A 77 -0.63 5.80 19.20
CA PRO A 77 -0.73 4.54 19.95
C PRO A 77 -1.62 3.49 19.28
N VAL A 78 -2.69 3.91 18.61
CA VAL A 78 -3.62 3.02 17.89
C VAL A 78 -2.93 2.25 16.76
N PHE A 79 -2.04 2.89 15.99
CA PHE A 79 -1.33 2.22 14.89
C PHE A 79 -0.22 1.31 15.41
N GLU A 80 0.41 1.66 16.54
CA GLU A 80 1.38 0.77 17.19
C GLU A 80 0.70 -0.50 17.70
N ALA A 81 -0.42 -0.37 18.43
CA ALA A 81 -1.21 -1.51 18.88
C ALA A 81 -1.69 -2.38 17.70
N LEU A 82 -2.14 -1.75 16.62
CA LEU A 82 -2.56 -2.47 15.41
C LEU A 82 -1.38 -3.20 14.76
N CYS A 83 -0.21 -2.55 14.65
CA CYS A 83 0.99 -3.19 14.13
C CYS A 83 1.42 -4.39 14.96
N ASP A 84 1.21 -4.35 16.29
CA ASP A 84 1.58 -5.46 17.16
C ASP A 84 0.65 -6.66 16.97
N ARG A 85 -0.68 -6.46 16.89
CA ARG A 85 -1.63 -7.53 16.52
C ARG A 85 -1.37 -8.11 15.14
N LEU A 86 -1.09 -7.25 14.16
CA LEU A 86 -0.72 -7.70 12.80
C LEU A 86 0.54 -8.58 12.80
N LYS A 87 1.58 -8.22 13.55
CA LYS A 87 2.80 -9.04 13.66
C LYS A 87 2.58 -10.32 14.46
N ALA A 88 1.64 -10.34 15.40
CA ALA A 88 1.25 -11.53 16.14
C ALA A 88 0.50 -12.56 15.27
N GLY A 89 0.00 -12.13 14.11
CA GLY A 89 -0.68 -12.98 13.15
C GLY A 89 -2.19 -13.05 13.33
N ASP A 90 -2.78 -12.17 14.16
CA ASP A 90 -4.21 -12.13 14.45
C ASP A 90 -5.09 -11.99 13.18
N PHE A 91 -4.53 -11.41 12.12
CA PHE A 91 -5.21 -11.17 10.85
C PHE A 91 -4.58 -11.93 9.68
N ASP A 92 -3.65 -12.85 9.94
CA ASP A 92 -3.07 -13.70 8.91
C ASP A 92 -4.06 -14.78 8.48
N ASP A 93 -4.12 -15.07 7.18
CA ASP A 93 -4.88 -16.19 6.63
C ASP A 93 -3.96 -17.19 5.90
N ALA A 94 -4.48 -18.38 5.61
CA ALA A 94 -3.73 -19.42 4.91
C ALA A 94 -3.76 -19.24 3.38
N ALA A 95 -4.44 -18.22 2.88
CA ALA A 95 -4.64 -18.07 1.45
C ALA A 95 -3.43 -17.39 0.80
N PRO A 96 -3.09 -17.75 -0.45
CA PRO A 96 -1.93 -17.18 -1.11
C PRO A 96 -2.09 -15.66 -1.33
N PRO A 97 -0.99 -14.90 -1.41
CA PRO A 97 -1.04 -13.49 -1.78
C PRO A 97 -1.75 -13.30 -3.13
N ALA A 98 -2.72 -12.40 -3.16
CA ALA A 98 -3.40 -12.01 -4.39
C ALA A 98 -2.56 -10.99 -5.16
N ARG A 99 -2.69 -10.98 -6.49
CA ARG A 99 -2.20 -9.88 -7.33
C ARG A 99 -3.21 -8.75 -7.24
N ILE A 100 -2.94 -7.76 -6.41
CA ILE A 100 -3.84 -6.61 -6.21
C ILE A 100 -3.44 -5.46 -7.14
N HIS A 101 -4.42 -4.66 -7.51
CA HIS A 101 -4.22 -3.38 -8.19
C HIS A 101 -3.48 -2.39 -7.29
N GLY A 102 -3.77 -2.39 -5.98
CA GLY A 102 -3.02 -1.65 -4.96
C GLY A 102 -3.40 -0.18 -4.81
N ASP A 103 -4.13 0.37 -5.78
CA ASP A 103 -4.72 1.73 -5.74
C ASP A 103 -6.12 1.73 -6.38
N LEU A 104 -6.97 0.75 -6.05
CA LEU A 104 -8.26 0.55 -6.73
C LEU A 104 -9.39 1.40 -6.11
N TRP A 105 -9.36 2.70 -6.34
CA TRP A 105 -10.47 3.60 -5.98
C TRP A 105 -11.36 3.90 -7.20
N SER A 106 -12.46 4.63 -6.97
CA SER A 106 -13.46 4.91 -8.01
C SER A 106 -12.89 5.66 -9.24
N GLY A 107 -11.87 6.50 -9.07
CA GLY A 107 -11.20 7.19 -10.18
C GLY A 107 -10.37 6.28 -11.09
N ASN A 108 -9.92 5.14 -10.56
CA ASN A 108 -9.12 4.15 -11.30
C ASN A 108 -9.98 3.05 -11.95
N LEU A 109 -11.32 3.19 -11.88
CA LEU A 109 -12.31 2.30 -12.48
C LEU A 109 -13.01 2.99 -13.65
N LEU A 110 -12.68 2.58 -14.88
CA LEU A 110 -13.27 3.14 -16.10
C LEU A 110 -14.37 2.22 -16.64
N TRP A 111 -15.61 2.69 -16.63
CA TRP A 111 -16.74 1.95 -17.22
C TRP A 111 -16.72 2.03 -18.74
N THR A 112 -16.97 0.89 -19.37
CA THR A 112 -17.03 0.71 -20.82
C THR A 112 -18.36 0.00 -21.18
N PRO A 113 -18.79 0.03 -22.45
CA PRO A 113 -19.99 -0.69 -22.87
C PRO A 113 -19.99 -2.21 -22.59
N THR A 114 -18.81 -2.81 -22.44
CA THR A 114 -18.64 -4.26 -22.26
C THR A 114 -18.16 -4.66 -20.85
N GLY A 115 -17.99 -3.71 -19.92
CA GLY A 115 -17.46 -3.98 -18.58
C GLY A 115 -16.67 -2.81 -18.02
N ALA A 116 -15.70 -3.08 -17.15
CA ALA A 116 -14.81 -2.06 -16.60
C ALA A 116 -13.34 -2.33 -16.95
N ALA A 117 -12.57 -1.25 -17.15
CA ALA A 117 -11.12 -1.28 -17.26
C ALA A 117 -10.50 -0.63 -16.01
N LEU A 118 -9.35 -1.14 -15.57
CA LEU A 118 -8.62 -0.62 -14.41
C LEU A 118 -7.38 0.13 -14.91
N ILE A 119 -7.08 1.27 -14.29
CA ILE A 119 -5.95 2.14 -14.66
C ILE A 119 -5.13 2.56 -13.44
N ASP A 120 -3.90 3.01 -13.67
CA ASP A 120 -2.97 3.53 -12.66
C ASP A 120 -2.72 2.59 -11.47
N PRO A 121 -2.27 1.34 -11.72
CA PRO A 121 -2.01 0.39 -10.65
C PRO A 121 -0.77 0.75 -9.83
N ALA A 122 -0.90 0.62 -8.51
CA ALA A 122 0.21 0.42 -7.58
C ALA A 122 0.39 -1.08 -7.30
N ALA A 123 0.46 -1.90 -8.35
CA ALA A 123 0.27 -3.35 -8.26
C ALA A 123 1.36 -4.07 -7.47
N HIS A 124 0.95 -5.01 -6.61
CA HIS A 124 1.84 -5.87 -5.85
C HIS A 124 1.11 -7.12 -5.32
N GLY A 125 1.86 -8.05 -4.72
CA GLY A 125 1.30 -9.15 -3.95
C GLY A 125 0.76 -8.63 -2.62
N GLY A 126 -0.51 -8.88 -2.31
CA GLY A 126 -1.14 -8.41 -1.08
C GLY A 126 -2.41 -9.18 -0.73
N HIS A 127 -3.15 -8.68 0.24
CA HIS A 127 -4.41 -9.30 0.65
C HIS A 127 -5.55 -8.84 -0.25
N ARG A 128 -6.35 -9.79 -0.74
CA ARG A 128 -7.40 -9.58 -1.75
C ARG A 128 -8.49 -8.58 -1.34
N ILE A 129 -8.77 -8.46 -0.05
CA ILE A 129 -9.73 -7.48 0.47
C ILE A 129 -9.24 -6.03 0.25
N THR A 130 -7.92 -5.80 0.10
CA THR A 130 -7.36 -4.44 -0.01
C THR A 130 -7.98 -3.62 -1.14
N ASP A 131 -8.12 -4.21 -2.33
CA ASP A 131 -8.75 -3.52 -3.45
C ASP A 131 -10.25 -3.29 -3.23
N LEU A 132 -10.96 -4.24 -2.62
CA LEU A 132 -12.37 -4.11 -2.28
C LEU A 132 -12.60 -2.99 -1.24
N ALA A 133 -11.71 -2.90 -0.25
CA ALA A 133 -11.74 -1.90 0.79
C ALA A 133 -11.47 -0.50 0.22
N MET A 134 -10.59 -0.39 -0.77
CA MET A 134 -10.30 0.86 -1.49
C MET A 134 -11.51 1.34 -2.33
N LEU A 135 -12.17 0.42 -3.05
CA LEU A 135 -13.42 0.70 -3.77
C LEU A 135 -14.53 1.16 -2.81
N ALA A 136 -14.61 0.54 -1.63
CA ALA A 136 -15.58 0.91 -0.60
C ALA A 136 -15.29 2.30 0.00
N LEU A 137 -14.01 2.60 0.28
CA LEU A 137 -13.59 3.85 0.90
C LEU A 137 -13.97 5.07 0.08
N PHE A 138 -13.73 5.02 -1.24
CA PHE A 138 -14.01 6.13 -2.17
C PHE A 138 -15.30 5.93 -2.98
N ARG A 139 -16.20 5.08 -2.47
CA ARG A 139 -17.56 4.82 -2.99
C ARG A 139 -17.61 4.59 -4.49
N ALA A 140 -17.10 3.46 -4.94
CA ALA A 140 -17.21 3.05 -6.34
C ALA A 140 -18.68 2.96 -6.80
N PRO A 141 -18.98 3.35 -8.05
CA PRO A 141 -20.27 3.06 -8.66
C PRO A 141 -20.59 1.56 -8.61
N GLN A 142 -21.87 1.21 -8.40
CA GLN A 142 -22.35 -0.19 -8.34
C GLN A 142 -21.62 -1.07 -7.30
N LEU A 143 -21.00 -0.47 -6.27
CA LEU A 143 -20.18 -1.17 -5.26
C LEU A 143 -20.82 -2.46 -4.74
N GLY A 144 -22.09 -2.43 -4.33
CA GLY A 144 -22.78 -3.62 -3.81
C GLY A 144 -22.77 -4.80 -4.79
N ARG A 145 -22.96 -4.52 -6.08
CA ARG A 145 -22.92 -5.54 -7.15
C ARG A 145 -21.49 -6.04 -7.40
N VAL A 146 -20.52 -5.12 -7.43
CA VAL A 146 -19.09 -5.48 -7.59
C VAL A 146 -18.63 -6.39 -6.45
N LEU A 147 -18.93 -6.01 -5.20
CA LEU A 147 -18.56 -6.80 -4.03
C LEU A 147 -19.28 -8.16 -3.98
N ALA A 148 -20.55 -8.22 -4.37
CA ALA A 148 -21.29 -9.48 -4.44
C ALA A 148 -20.72 -10.43 -5.50
N ALA A 149 -20.48 -9.93 -6.72
CA ALA A 149 -19.92 -10.73 -7.81
C ALA A 149 -18.49 -11.18 -7.50
N TYR A 150 -17.67 -10.33 -6.87
CA TYR A 150 -16.34 -10.72 -6.42
C TYR A 150 -16.40 -11.82 -5.35
N ALA A 151 -17.31 -11.69 -4.38
CA ALA A 151 -17.48 -12.70 -3.33
C ALA A 151 -17.95 -14.05 -3.88
N GLU A 152 -18.84 -14.05 -4.87
CA GLU A 152 -19.30 -15.27 -5.57
C GLU A 152 -18.16 -15.93 -6.36
N ALA A 153 -17.29 -15.13 -7.00
CA ALA A 153 -16.21 -15.63 -7.84
C ALA A 153 -14.93 -16.02 -7.09
N SER A 154 -14.78 -15.63 -5.82
CA SER A 154 -13.54 -15.80 -5.06
C SER A 154 -13.61 -16.99 -4.09
N GLU A 155 -12.73 -17.98 -4.28
CA GLU A 155 -12.59 -19.13 -3.37
C GLU A 155 -11.81 -18.83 -2.08
N HIS A 156 -11.18 -17.66 -1.99
CA HIS A 156 -10.24 -17.32 -0.92
C HIS A 156 -10.68 -16.18 -0.03
N LEU A 157 -11.93 -15.70 -0.13
CA LEU A 157 -12.39 -14.67 0.80
C LEU A 157 -12.70 -15.30 2.16
N PRO A 158 -12.16 -14.77 3.27
CA PRO A 158 -12.52 -15.24 4.60
C PRO A 158 -14.02 -15.08 4.88
N ASP A 159 -14.54 -15.90 5.78
CA ASP A 159 -15.84 -15.65 6.38
C ASP A 159 -15.85 -14.25 7.02
N ARG A 160 -16.98 -13.56 6.91
CA ARG A 160 -17.16 -12.21 7.44
C ARG A 160 -16.08 -11.22 6.97
N TRP A 161 -15.49 -11.41 5.77
CA TRP A 161 -14.46 -10.52 5.21
C TRP A 161 -14.81 -9.02 5.23
N ARG A 162 -16.12 -8.68 5.23
CA ARG A 162 -16.59 -7.30 5.34
C ARG A 162 -16.19 -6.63 6.65
N ASP A 163 -16.04 -7.39 7.73
CA ASP A 163 -15.59 -6.90 9.03
C ASP A 163 -14.11 -6.48 8.98
N LEU A 164 -13.34 -7.02 8.03
CA LEU A 164 -11.93 -6.66 7.81
C LEU A 164 -11.77 -5.41 6.92
N VAL A 165 -12.84 -4.85 6.34
CA VAL A 165 -12.73 -3.68 5.47
C VAL A 165 -12.04 -2.49 6.16
N PRO A 166 -12.38 -2.10 7.40
CA PRO A 166 -11.69 -1.02 8.10
C PRO A 166 -10.18 -1.27 8.23
N LEU A 167 -9.76 -2.50 8.55
CA LEU A 167 -8.34 -2.87 8.61
C LEU A 167 -7.62 -2.56 7.29
N HIS A 168 -8.23 -2.96 6.16
CA HIS A 168 -7.64 -2.76 4.85
C HIS A 168 -7.68 -1.30 4.37
N GLN A 169 -8.52 -0.45 4.97
CA GLN A 169 -8.58 0.99 4.69
C GLN A 169 -7.48 1.79 5.39
N VAL A 170 -6.80 1.24 6.40
CA VAL A 170 -5.75 1.95 7.14
C VAL A 170 -4.63 2.42 6.21
N HIS A 171 -4.06 1.54 5.39
CA HIS A 171 -3.00 1.90 4.45
C HIS A 171 -3.37 3.04 3.49
N PRO A 172 -4.45 2.95 2.69
CA PRO A 172 -4.78 4.03 1.77
C PRO A 172 -5.12 5.34 2.48
N LEU A 173 -5.75 5.31 3.66
CA LEU A 173 -5.99 6.51 4.46
C LEU A 173 -4.68 7.16 4.93
N LEU A 174 -3.70 6.36 5.35
CA LEU A 174 -2.37 6.88 5.71
C LEU A 174 -1.62 7.46 4.49
N VAL A 175 -1.71 6.80 3.34
CA VAL A 175 -1.17 7.33 2.07
C VAL A 175 -1.81 8.70 1.75
N HIS A 176 -3.13 8.81 1.86
CA HIS A 176 -3.85 10.07 1.63
C HIS A 176 -3.48 11.15 2.66
N ALA A 177 -3.25 10.77 3.93
CA ALA A 177 -2.75 11.70 4.94
C ALA A 177 -1.37 12.26 4.57
N VAL A 178 -0.47 11.41 4.07
CA VAL A 178 0.87 11.84 3.62
C VAL A 178 0.79 12.74 2.39
N LEU A 179 -0.06 12.41 1.41
CA LEU A 179 -0.15 13.15 0.15
C LEU A 179 -0.96 14.45 0.25
N PHE A 180 -2.02 14.46 1.05
CA PHE A 180 -3.04 15.52 1.04
C PHE A 180 -3.31 16.13 2.42
N GLY A 181 -2.80 15.55 3.51
CA GLY A 181 -3.02 16.04 4.88
C GLY A 181 -4.49 15.96 5.32
N GLY A 182 -4.95 16.97 6.05
CA GLY A 182 -6.36 17.09 6.44
C GLY A 182 -6.88 15.98 7.37
N GLY A 183 -8.17 15.65 7.23
CA GLY A 183 -8.88 14.71 8.12
C GLY A 183 -8.60 13.22 7.90
N TYR A 184 -7.63 12.86 7.04
CA TYR A 184 -7.33 11.46 6.72
C TYR A 184 -6.67 10.72 7.89
N VAL A 185 -5.84 11.39 8.70
CA VAL A 185 -5.26 10.78 9.91
C VAL A 185 -6.37 10.32 10.87
N ALA A 186 -7.33 11.20 11.16
CA ALA A 186 -8.45 10.86 12.05
C ALA A 186 -9.33 9.74 11.48
N GLN A 187 -9.46 9.63 10.15
CA GLN A 187 -10.14 8.51 9.50
C GLN A 187 -9.35 7.21 9.67
N ALA A 188 -8.03 7.25 9.44
CA ALA A 188 -7.16 6.09 9.64
C ALA A 188 -7.18 5.60 11.10
N GLU A 189 -7.20 6.51 12.07
CA GLU A 189 -7.26 6.17 13.49
C GLU A 189 -8.59 5.47 13.86
N ARG A 190 -9.71 5.92 13.28
CA ARG A 190 -11.01 5.24 13.45
C ARG A 190 -11.00 3.85 12.84
N ALA A 191 -10.54 3.73 11.60
CA ALA A 191 -10.44 2.44 10.92
C ALA A 191 -9.53 1.45 11.68
N ALA A 192 -8.41 1.93 12.22
CA ALA A 192 -7.52 1.13 13.07
C ALA A 192 -8.17 0.73 14.40
N SER A 193 -8.94 1.63 15.03
CA SER A 193 -9.68 1.32 16.27
C SER A 193 -10.76 0.26 16.04
N GLU A 194 -11.48 0.35 14.92
CA GLU A 194 -12.44 -0.69 14.52
C GLU A 194 -11.75 -2.03 14.29
N ALA A 195 -10.63 -2.05 13.57
CA ALA A 195 -9.84 -3.27 13.37
C ALA A 195 -9.35 -3.88 14.70
N LEU A 196 -8.94 -3.04 15.67
CA LEU A 196 -8.53 -3.49 17.00
C LEU A 196 -9.67 -4.07 17.84
N SER A 197 -10.92 -3.78 17.50
CA SER A 197 -12.10 -4.34 18.18
C SER A 197 -12.51 -5.72 17.66
N LEU A 198 -11.94 -6.16 16.53
CA LEU A 198 -12.13 -7.51 16.01
C LEU A 198 -11.51 -8.55 16.96
N PRO A 199 -12.11 -9.75 17.07
CA PRO A 199 -11.60 -10.83 17.91
C PRO A 199 -10.20 -11.28 17.51
#